data_AF-A0A560RRR9-F1
#
_entry.id   AF-A0A560RRR9-F1
#
_cell.length_a   1.000
_cell.length_b   1.000
_cell.length_c   1.000
_cell.angle_alpha   90.00
_cell.angle_beta   90.00
_cell.angle_gamma   90.00
#
_symmetry.space_group_name_H-M   'P 1'
#
loop_
_entity.id
_entity.type
_entity.pdbx_description
1 polymer ?
#
loop_
_entity_poly.entity_id
_entity_poly.type
_entity_poly.pdbx_seq_one_letter_code
_entity_poly.pdbx_strand_id
1 'polypeptide(L)'
;MSSDQRFFDFLKERIGLDVTSVGPAIIERAVRQRSTASRSQTADEYWHTLQGSRDEQQALIEAVIVPETWFFRYPESFATLAKLATKRLADINNMRALRILSLPCSTGEEPYSIAMALLDAGLKPHQFKVEGMDVSPLSVEKAKHALYGKNSFRGQDVAFRDRHFIVEDDGYRLGERVLEQVRLQVGNLLDPALLANEPPYDFVFCRNLLIYFDQTTQQQVFEVLKRLTHVEGVLFIGPAEGSLLGRFGMRSIGIPQSFAFSRQSVLAPEAVPAFVPTQLPARQPVRSVTPPPVRSRPFATVTPLPVVTKAANPDAATLLANIAALANEGKSAEARAACESYLRSHEPVAQVFYWLGLLSDVAGSALEAQGFYRKALYLEPQHPDALMHLAALLQSQGDTTGARRLQDRAARSERADSERKR
;
A
#
# COMPACT_ATOMS: atom_id res chain seq x y z
N MET A 1 23.86 16.16 -11.44
CA MET A 1 24.43 16.08 -10.08
C MET A 1 24.52 14.60 -9.77
N SER A 2 25.71 14.11 -9.44
CA SER A 2 25.85 12.76 -8.86
C SER A 2 24.88 12.64 -7.68
N SER A 3 24.27 11.48 -7.50
CA SER A 3 23.47 11.15 -6.32
C SER A 3 24.36 11.32 -5.08
N ASP A 4 24.24 12.45 -4.38
CA ASP A 4 25.06 12.77 -3.22
C ASP A 4 24.56 11.98 -2.02
N GLN A 5 25.33 10.94 -1.67
CA GLN A 5 24.99 9.94 -0.67
C GLN A 5 24.71 10.55 0.71
N ARG A 6 25.29 11.71 1.03
CA ARG A 6 25.13 12.37 2.34
C ARG A 6 23.67 12.70 2.64
N PHE A 7 22.88 13.10 1.64
CA PHE A 7 21.45 13.38 1.82
C PHE A 7 20.63 12.10 2.03
N PHE A 8 21.04 11.00 1.40
CA PHE A 8 20.38 9.69 1.59
C PHE A 8 20.63 9.19 3.00
N ASP A 9 21.89 9.24 3.45
CA ASP A 9 22.28 8.82 4.79
C ASP A 9 21.59 9.67 5.86
N PHE A 10 21.52 11.00 5.65
CA PHE A 10 20.79 11.90 6.54
C PHE A 10 19.30 11.52 6.69
N LEU A 11 18.59 11.29 5.58
CA LEU A 11 17.17 10.92 5.62
C LEU A 11 16.97 9.53 6.23
N LYS A 12 17.87 8.60 5.95
CA LYS A 12 17.87 7.26 6.56
C LYS A 12 18.05 7.34 8.07
N GLU A 13 19.03 8.11 8.56
CA GLU A 13 19.25 8.27 10.00
C GLU A 13 18.10 9.00 10.70
N ARG A 14 17.53 10.04 10.05
CA ARG A 14 16.47 10.86 10.67
C ARG A 14 15.12 10.18 10.70
N ILE A 15 14.69 9.59 9.58
CA ILE A 15 13.32 9.10 9.40
C ILE A 15 13.25 7.66 8.87
N GLY A 16 14.39 6.98 8.71
CA GLY A 16 14.43 5.58 8.26
C GLY A 16 14.26 5.38 6.76
N LEU A 17 14.16 6.48 5.99
CA LEU A 17 13.82 6.44 4.57
C LEU A 17 14.91 5.73 3.78
N ASP A 18 14.56 4.61 3.16
CA ASP A 18 15.46 3.85 2.31
C ASP A 18 15.37 4.31 0.85
N VAL A 19 16.53 4.65 0.28
CA VAL A 19 16.63 5.13 -1.10
C VAL A 19 16.24 4.07 -2.13
N THR A 20 16.44 2.78 -1.83
CA THR A 20 16.08 1.70 -2.77
C THR A 20 14.57 1.51 -2.85
N SER A 21 13.87 1.82 -1.76
CA SER A 21 12.42 1.73 -1.64
C SER A 21 11.70 2.90 -2.32
N VAL A 22 12.23 4.12 -2.21
CA VAL A 22 11.59 5.36 -2.70
C VAL A 22 12.10 5.77 -4.08
N GLY A 23 13.33 5.38 -4.40
CA GLY A 23 14.04 5.76 -5.62
C GLY A 23 14.83 7.08 -5.45
N PRO A 24 16.08 7.14 -5.96
CA PRO A 24 16.97 8.29 -5.77
C PRO A 24 16.41 9.58 -6.36
N ALA A 25 15.64 9.50 -7.44
CA ALA A 25 15.08 10.67 -8.13
C ALA A 25 14.15 11.52 -7.24
N ILE A 26 13.42 10.91 -6.30
CA ILE A 26 12.53 11.65 -5.39
C ILE A 26 13.36 12.49 -4.42
N ILE A 27 14.41 11.90 -3.85
CA ILE A 27 15.30 12.61 -2.92
C ILE A 27 16.09 13.69 -3.66
N GLU A 28 16.62 13.40 -4.85
CA GLU A 28 17.34 14.39 -5.66
C GLU A 28 16.45 15.59 -6.03
N ARG A 29 15.18 15.34 -6.37
CA ARG A 29 14.21 16.40 -6.63
C ARG A 29 13.96 17.24 -5.37
N ALA A 30 13.77 16.60 -4.22
CA ALA A 30 13.56 17.28 -2.94
C ALA A 30 14.77 18.15 -2.57
N VAL A 31 15.99 17.59 -2.65
CA VAL A 31 17.24 18.32 -2.42
C VAL A 31 17.32 19.53 -3.35
N ARG A 32 17.11 19.36 -4.66
CA ARG A 32 17.15 20.49 -5.62
C ARG A 32 16.14 21.58 -5.28
N GLN A 33 14.91 21.20 -4.94
CA GLN A 33 13.87 22.14 -4.54
C GLN A 33 14.29 22.94 -3.30
N ARG A 34 14.84 22.25 -2.28
CA ARG A 34 15.27 22.87 -1.03
C ARG A 34 16.54 23.72 -1.19
N SER A 35 17.52 23.28 -1.98
CA SER A 35 18.70 24.09 -2.33
C SER A 35 18.29 25.41 -3.00
N THR A 36 17.31 25.35 -3.91
CA THR A 36 16.78 26.57 -4.57
C THR A 36 16.07 27.48 -3.56
N ALA A 37 15.23 26.91 -2.68
CA ALA A 37 14.49 27.67 -1.68
C ALA A 37 15.40 28.35 -0.64
N SER A 38 16.49 27.69 -0.26
CA SER A 38 17.53 28.22 0.64
C SER A 38 18.57 29.10 -0.06
N ARG A 39 18.45 29.30 -1.38
CA ARG A 39 19.39 30.08 -2.22
C ARG A 39 20.83 29.52 -2.26
N SER A 40 20.99 28.24 -1.97
CA SER A 40 22.28 27.54 -2.09
C SER A 40 22.60 27.26 -3.56
N GLN A 41 23.80 27.62 -4.01
CA GLN A 41 24.25 27.46 -5.39
C GLN A 41 24.88 26.08 -5.64
N THR A 42 25.39 25.45 -4.58
CA THR A 42 26.02 24.13 -4.64
C THR A 42 25.40 23.16 -3.64
N ALA A 43 25.61 21.86 -3.88
CA ALA A 43 25.19 20.82 -2.94
C ALA A 43 25.91 20.94 -1.59
N ASP A 44 27.17 21.38 -1.57
CA ASP A 44 27.95 21.58 -0.35
C ASP A 44 27.43 22.76 0.49
N GLU A 45 27.10 23.88 -0.15
CA GLU A 45 26.45 25.02 0.54
C GLU A 45 25.12 24.62 1.17
N TYR A 46 24.31 23.85 0.42
CA TYR A 46 23.04 23.35 0.93
C TYR A 46 23.26 22.37 2.08
N TRP A 47 24.24 21.48 1.98
CA TRP A 47 24.60 20.55 3.05
C TRP A 47 24.98 21.28 4.35
N HIS A 48 25.81 22.33 4.28
CA HIS A 48 26.14 23.15 5.45
C HIS A 48 24.91 23.82 6.07
N THR A 49 24.01 24.34 5.23
CA THR A 49 22.75 24.95 5.69
C THR A 49 21.86 23.93 6.38
N LEU A 50 21.71 22.74 5.78
CA LEU A 50 20.95 21.62 6.31
C LEU A 50 21.49 21.18 7.68
N GLN A 51 22.81 21.04 7.83
CA GLN A 51 23.39 20.64 9.13
C GLN A 51 23.19 21.69 10.23
N GLY A 52 23.21 22.99 9.87
CA GLY A 52 23.08 24.10 10.82
C GLY A 52 21.63 24.47 11.21
N SER A 53 20.62 24.00 10.49
CA SER A 53 19.23 24.45 10.67
C SER A 53 18.25 23.29 10.85
N ARG A 54 17.62 23.20 12.03
CA ARG A 54 16.55 22.21 12.28
C ARG A 54 15.33 22.43 11.39
N ASP A 55 15.01 23.69 11.09
CA ASP A 55 13.88 24.02 10.22
C ASP A 55 14.14 23.55 8.78
N GLU A 56 15.38 23.68 8.29
CA GLU A 56 15.73 23.17 6.95
C GLU A 56 15.76 21.64 6.91
N GLN A 57 16.22 20.99 7.99
CA GLN A 57 16.15 19.54 8.14
C GLN A 57 14.71 19.05 8.05
N GLN A 58 13.80 19.68 8.80
CA GLN A 58 12.38 19.36 8.74
C GLN A 58 11.83 19.65 7.33
N ALA A 59 12.19 20.76 6.70
CA ALA A 59 11.71 21.09 5.37
C ALA A 59 12.16 20.10 4.27
N LEU A 60 13.36 19.52 4.41
CA LEU A 60 13.81 18.43 3.53
C LEU A 60 13.01 17.15 3.77
N ILE A 61 12.74 16.80 5.04
CA ILE A 61 11.88 15.68 5.41
C ILE A 61 10.49 15.85 4.79
N GLU A 62 9.87 17.02 4.92
CA GLU A 62 8.56 17.33 4.30
C GLU A 62 8.57 17.15 2.77
N ALA A 63 9.70 17.46 2.12
CA ALA A 63 9.81 17.38 0.67
C ALA A 63 9.91 15.94 0.13
N VAL A 64 10.26 14.96 0.98
CA VAL A 64 10.36 13.54 0.60
C VAL A 64 9.22 12.68 1.10
N ILE A 65 8.44 13.14 2.08
CA ILE A 65 7.26 12.42 2.59
C ILE A 65 6.16 12.37 1.54
N VAL A 66 5.44 11.24 1.50
CA VAL A 66 4.28 11.03 0.64
C VAL A 66 3.01 10.99 1.51
N PRO A 67 2.27 12.10 1.67
CA PRO A 67 1.12 12.17 2.58
C PRO A 67 -0.15 11.58 1.95
N GLU A 68 -0.07 10.43 1.28
CA GLU A 68 -1.25 9.81 0.64
C GLU A 68 -2.10 9.03 1.65
N THR A 69 -3.27 9.57 1.98
CA THR A 69 -4.27 8.93 2.85
C THR A 69 -5.69 9.31 2.44
N TRP A 70 -6.68 8.56 2.94
CA TRP A 70 -8.11 8.80 2.74
C TRP A 70 -8.93 8.07 3.81
N PHE A 71 -10.15 8.55 4.06
CA PHE A 71 -11.03 7.97 5.08
C PHE A 71 -11.37 6.51 4.76
N PHE A 72 -11.42 5.69 5.80
CA PHE A 72 -11.76 4.26 5.73
C PHE A 72 -10.95 3.47 4.69
N ARG A 73 -9.67 3.83 4.49
CA ARG A 73 -8.72 3.03 3.71
C ARG A 73 -8.66 1.60 4.28
N TYR A 74 -9.07 0.59 3.53
CA TYR A 74 -9.31 -0.79 4.01
C TYR A 74 -10.43 -0.86 5.08
N PRO A 75 -11.71 -0.74 4.68
CA PRO A 75 -12.85 -0.67 5.60
C PRO A 75 -12.97 -1.90 6.52
N GLU A 76 -12.50 -3.06 6.07
CA GLU A 76 -12.51 -4.31 6.82
C GLU A 76 -11.66 -4.23 8.10
N SER A 77 -10.58 -3.44 8.10
CA SER A 77 -9.76 -3.18 9.30
C SER A 77 -10.56 -2.46 10.38
N PHE A 78 -11.35 -1.44 10.01
CA PHE A 78 -12.15 -0.66 10.95
C PHE A 78 -13.37 -1.45 11.46
N ALA A 79 -14.02 -2.23 10.59
CA ALA A 79 -15.07 -3.15 11.00
C ALA A 79 -14.56 -4.21 11.99
N THR A 80 -13.32 -4.68 11.80
CA THR A 80 -12.65 -5.60 12.71
C THR A 80 -12.31 -4.94 14.04
N LEU A 81 -11.76 -3.72 13.99
CA LEU A 81 -11.48 -2.90 15.18
C LEU A 81 -12.73 -2.72 16.04
N ALA A 82 -13.87 -2.37 15.46
CA ALA A 82 -15.13 -2.20 16.20
C ALA A 82 -15.54 -3.44 17.01
N LYS A 83 -15.45 -4.62 16.39
CA LYS A 83 -15.74 -5.90 17.04
C LYS A 83 -14.76 -6.20 18.17
N LEU A 84 -13.46 -6.03 17.92
CA LEU A 84 -12.41 -6.28 18.90
C LEU A 84 -12.45 -5.30 20.07
N ALA A 85 -12.73 -4.02 19.80
CA ALA A 85 -12.86 -2.98 20.82
C ALA A 85 -14.02 -3.27 21.78
N THR A 86 -15.18 -3.68 21.24
CA THR A 86 -16.34 -4.08 22.06
C THR A 86 -15.99 -5.25 22.98
N LYS A 87 -15.33 -6.28 22.43
CA LYS A 87 -14.85 -7.42 23.22
C LYS A 87 -13.85 -6.98 24.29
N ARG A 88 -12.85 -6.19 23.91
CA ARG A 88 -11.79 -5.73 24.83
C ARG A 88 -12.34 -4.92 25.99
N LEU A 89 -13.34 -4.05 25.75
CA LEU A 89 -14.02 -3.30 26.80
C LEU A 89 -14.71 -4.21 27.81
N ALA A 90 -15.35 -5.29 27.34
CA ALA A 90 -15.94 -6.29 28.21
C ALA A 90 -14.87 -7.04 29.01
N ASP A 91 -13.79 -7.47 28.37
CA ASP A 91 -12.68 -8.18 29.04
C ASP A 91 -12.04 -7.36 30.17
N ILE A 92 -11.95 -6.03 30.00
CA ILE A 92 -11.44 -5.11 31.03
C ILE A 92 -12.53 -4.57 31.96
N ASN A 93 -13.76 -5.12 31.91
CA ASN A 93 -14.92 -4.70 32.71
C ASN A 93 -15.22 -3.19 32.66
N ASN A 94 -14.94 -2.53 31.54
CA ASN A 94 -15.06 -1.07 31.36
C ASN A 94 -14.29 -0.24 32.42
N MET A 95 -13.26 -0.81 33.05
CA MET A 95 -12.49 -0.15 34.12
C MET A 95 -11.71 1.09 33.65
N ARG A 96 -11.38 1.15 32.36
CA ARG A 96 -10.72 2.29 31.73
C ARG A 96 -11.13 2.43 30.27
N ALA A 97 -10.85 3.59 29.70
CA ALA A 97 -10.94 3.80 28.26
C ALA A 97 -9.92 2.93 27.50
N LEU A 98 -10.32 2.46 26.33
CA LEU A 98 -9.41 1.86 25.34
C LEU A 98 -8.44 2.92 24.81
N ARG A 99 -7.18 2.52 24.65
CA ARG A 99 -6.14 3.35 24.05
C ARG A 99 -5.86 2.86 22.64
N ILE A 100 -6.03 3.73 21.65
CA ILE A 100 -5.75 3.43 20.24
C ILE A 100 -4.69 4.38 19.71
N LEU A 101 -3.69 3.87 18.99
CA LEU A 101 -2.64 4.66 18.33
C LEU A 101 -2.74 4.51 16.81
N SER A 102 -2.60 5.60 16.06
CA SER A 102 -2.39 5.64 14.61
C SER A 102 -1.09 6.38 14.31
N LEU A 103 -0.11 5.67 13.75
CA LEU A 103 1.23 6.17 13.49
C LEU A 103 1.81 5.42 12.29
N PRO A 104 2.04 6.06 11.13
CA PRO A 104 1.85 7.49 10.88
C PRO A 104 0.38 7.85 10.64
N CYS A 105 -0.05 9.04 11.06
CA CYS A 105 -1.44 9.50 10.88
C CYS A 105 -1.66 10.38 9.64
N SER A 106 -0.58 10.86 8.99
CA SER A 106 -0.61 11.79 7.86
C SER A 106 -1.54 12.99 8.14
N THR A 107 -2.46 13.30 7.23
CA THR A 107 -3.43 14.40 7.35
C THR A 107 -4.67 14.05 8.19
N GLY A 108 -4.63 12.97 8.97
CA GLY A 108 -5.61 12.67 10.03
C GLY A 108 -6.76 11.75 9.62
N GLU A 109 -6.90 11.39 8.34
CA GLU A 109 -8.01 10.55 7.89
C GLU A 109 -8.07 9.19 8.62
N GLU A 110 -6.93 8.58 8.96
CA GLU A 110 -6.89 7.31 9.68
C GLU A 110 -7.38 7.41 11.13
N PRO A 111 -6.81 8.24 12.02
CA PRO A 111 -7.28 8.34 13.41
C PRO A 111 -8.74 8.81 13.51
N TYR A 112 -9.21 9.65 12.58
CA TYR A 112 -10.62 10.02 12.52
C TYR A 112 -11.52 8.88 12.03
N SER A 113 -11.06 8.05 11.07
CA SER A 113 -11.78 6.82 10.68
C SER A 113 -11.91 5.83 11.84
N ILE A 114 -10.86 5.70 12.67
CA ILE A 114 -10.89 4.91 13.91
C ILE A 114 -11.99 5.44 14.83
N ALA A 115 -11.97 6.74 15.13
CA ALA A 115 -12.95 7.34 16.04
C ALA A 115 -14.40 7.20 15.52
N MET A 116 -14.63 7.48 14.24
CA MET A 116 -15.95 7.31 13.60
C MET A 116 -16.43 5.85 13.67
N ALA A 117 -15.56 4.88 13.36
CA ALA A 117 -15.91 3.46 13.40
C ALA A 117 -16.31 2.99 14.80
N LEU A 118 -15.62 3.46 15.84
CA LEU A 118 -15.93 3.12 17.23
C LEU A 118 -17.23 3.77 17.71
N LEU A 119 -17.49 5.03 17.33
CA LEU A 119 -18.76 5.71 17.62
C LEU A 119 -19.93 5.04 16.92
N ASP A 120 -19.78 4.69 15.63
CA ASP A 120 -20.80 3.99 14.84
C ASP A 120 -21.08 2.58 15.38
N ALA A 121 -20.10 1.94 16.00
CA ALA A 121 -20.26 0.67 16.70
C ALA A 121 -20.95 0.79 18.07
N GLY A 122 -21.29 2.01 18.51
CA GLY A 122 -22.02 2.28 19.74
C GLY A 122 -21.14 2.49 20.98
N LEU A 123 -19.82 2.58 20.84
CA LEU A 123 -18.96 2.94 21.96
C LEU A 123 -19.21 4.40 22.38
N LYS A 124 -19.26 4.63 23.69
CA LYS A 124 -19.43 5.95 24.28
C LYS A 124 -18.10 6.72 24.27
N PRO A 125 -18.13 8.06 24.16
CA PRO A 125 -16.91 8.91 24.14
C PRO A 125 -15.91 8.68 25.28
N HIS A 126 -16.37 8.31 26.49
CA HIS A 126 -15.46 8.05 27.61
C HIS A 126 -14.81 6.66 27.58
N GLN A 127 -15.25 5.78 26.68
CA GLN A 127 -14.77 4.39 26.60
C GLN A 127 -13.53 4.24 25.71
N PHE A 128 -13.10 5.26 24.98
CA PHE A 128 -11.91 5.18 24.15
C PHE A 128 -11.25 6.54 23.92
N LYS A 129 -9.96 6.52 23.60
CA LYS A 129 -9.19 7.66 23.10
C LYS A 129 -8.27 7.22 21.97
N VAL A 130 -8.17 8.05 20.94
CA VAL A 130 -7.32 7.83 19.78
C VAL A 130 -6.18 8.85 19.83
N GLU A 131 -4.96 8.38 19.66
CA GLU A 131 -3.79 9.21 19.48
C GLU A 131 -3.27 9.02 18.05
N GLY A 132 -3.08 10.12 17.33
CA GLY A 132 -2.50 10.14 16.00
C GLY A 132 -1.16 10.85 16.02
N MET A 133 -0.15 10.25 15.40
CA MET A 133 1.19 10.82 15.33
C MET A 133 1.77 10.75 13.93
N ASP A 134 2.49 11.80 13.53
CA ASP A 134 3.23 11.82 12.27
C ASP A 134 4.54 12.60 12.43
N VAL A 135 5.53 12.30 11.59
CA VAL A 135 6.82 13.01 11.57
C VAL A 135 6.71 14.37 10.86
N SER A 136 5.62 14.61 10.13
CA SER A 136 5.32 15.86 9.42
C SER A 136 4.45 16.80 10.25
N PRO A 137 5.01 17.90 10.83
CA PRO A 137 4.20 18.95 11.44
C PRO A 137 3.14 19.52 10.47
N LEU A 138 3.45 19.62 9.18
CA LEU A 138 2.50 20.14 8.20
C LEU A 138 1.27 19.22 8.05
N SER A 139 1.47 17.91 8.08
CA SER A 139 0.38 16.93 8.00
C SER A 139 -0.43 16.90 9.29
N VAL A 140 0.23 16.96 10.45
CA VAL A 140 -0.42 17.06 11.77
C VAL A 140 -1.26 18.33 11.89
N GLU A 141 -0.75 19.48 11.44
CA GLU A 141 -1.53 20.71 11.45
C GLU A 141 -2.75 20.59 10.53
N LYS A 142 -2.61 20.08 9.31
CA LYS A 142 -3.77 19.80 8.44
C LYS A 142 -4.81 18.89 9.10
N ALA A 143 -4.35 17.86 9.80
CA ALA A 143 -5.21 16.97 10.56
C ALA A 143 -5.99 17.73 11.65
N LYS A 144 -5.32 18.61 12.42
CA LYS A 144 -5.96 19.45 13.45
C LYS A 144 -6.99 20.44 12.88
N HIS A 145 -6.75 20.95 11.66
CA HIS A 145 -7.71 21.84 10.98
C HIS A 145 -9.01 21.10 10.59
N ALA A 146 -8.92 19.78 10.38
CA ALA A 146 -10.04 18.87 10.17
C ALA A 146 -11.05 19.29 9.09
N LEU A 147 -10.56 19.94 8.04
CA LEU A 147 -11.30 20.33 6.85
C LEU A 147 -10.78 19.53 5.67
N TYR A 148 -11.66 18.75 5.05
CA TYR A 148 -11.26 17.76 4.04
C TYR A 148 -11.93 18.01 2.71
N GLY A 149 -11.15 17.93 1.63
CA GLY A 149 -11.64 18.02 0.26
C GLY A 149 -12.15 16.67 -0.27
N LYS A 150 -12.70 16.68 -1.49
CA LYS A 150 -13.25 15.49 -2.16
C LYS A 150 -12.26 14.32 -2.25
N ASN A 151 -10.96 14.59 -2.38
CA ASN A 151 -9.93 13.55 -2.55
C ASN A 151 -9.71 12.68 -1.30
N SER A 152 -10.10 13.15 -0.11
CA SER A 152 -10.04 12.38 1.14
C SER A 152 -11.19 11.38 1.25
N PHE A 153 -12.21 11.47 0.40
CA PHE A 153 -13.36 10.56 0.35
C PHE A 153 -13.27 9.71 -0.92
N ARG A 154 -12.81 8.47 -0.78
CA ARG A 154 -12.65 7.53 -1.90
C ARG A 154 -13.54 6.30 -1.71
N GLY A 155 -13.99 5.72 -2.81
CA GLY A 155 -14.85 4.53 -2.80
C GLY A 155 -16.35 4.88 -2.89
N GLN A 156 -17.19 3.86 -2.79
CA GLN A 156 -18.65 3.99 -2.93
C GLN A 156 -19.35 4.23 -1.58
N ASP A 157 -18.75 3.78 -0.47
CA ASP A 157 -19.29 4.00 0.86
C ASP A 157 -18.77 5.30 1.45
N VAL A 158 -19.57 6.36 1.28
CA VAL A 158 -19.35 7.67 1.91
C VAL A 158 -20.47 8.00 2.90
N ALA A 159 -21.27 7.02 3.32
CA ALA A 159 -22.40 7.25 4.21
C ALA A 159 -21.96 7.75 5.60
N PHE A 160 -20.73 7.44 6.01
CA PHE A 160 -20.13 7.99 7.23
C PHE A 160 -19.99 9.52 7.17
N ARG A 161 -19.84 10.09 5.97
CA ARG A 161 -19.67 11.53 5.78
C ARG A 161 -20.90 12.28 6.28
N ASP A 162 -22.08 11.81 5.91
CA ASP A 162 -23.34 12.46 6.25
C ASP A 162 -23.66 12.34 7.77
N ARG A 163 -23.02 11.40 8.48
CA ARG A 163 -23.15 11.24 9.94
C ARG A 163 -22.16 12.08 10.74
N HIS A 164 -20.94 12.25 10.22
CA HIS A 164 -19.80 12.75 11.00
C HIS A 164 -19.20 14.06 10.49
N PHE A 165 -19.68 14.59 9.36
CA PHE A 165 -19.17 15.83 8.77
C PHE A 165 -20.28 16.84 8.54
N ILE A 166 -19.87 18.11 8.53
CA ILE A 166 -20.67 19.26 8.16
C ILE A 166 -20.13 19.77 6.82
N VAL A 167 -21.02 20.00 5.86
CA VAL A 167 -20.65 20.56 4.55
C VAL A 167 -20.36 22.05 4.73
N GLU A 168 -19.21 22.50 4.22
CA GLU A 168 -18.79 23.90 4.17
C GLU A 168 -18.41 24.29 2.73
N ASP A 169 -18.27 25.59 2.44
CA ASP A 169 -18.02 26.10 1.09
C ASP A 169 -16.78 25.46 0.43
N ASP A 170 -15.72 25.23 1.21
CA ASP A 170 -14.43 24.70 0.75
C ASP A 170 -14.19 23.22 1.12
N GLY A 171 -15.23 22.47 1.53
CA GLY A 171 -15.10 21.04 1.77
C GLY A 171 -16.03 20.47 2.85
N TYR A 172 -15.49 19.55 3.64
CA TYR A 172 -16.22 18.85 4.69
C TYR A 172 -15.47 19.00 6.00
N ARG A 173 -16.07 19.70 6.96
CA ARG A 173 -15.53 19.86 8.31
C ARG A 173 -15.95 18.67 9.16
N LEU A 174 -15.02 18.08 9.88
CA LEU A 174 -15.31 16.98 10.80
C LEU A 174 -16.10 17.49 12.03
N GLY A 175 -17.11 16.74 12.44
CA GLY A 175 -17.93 17.08 13.61
C GLY A 175 -17.18 16.97 14.93
N GLU A 176 -17.50 17.87 15.87
CA GLU A 176 -16.82 18.01 17.17
C GLU A 176 -16.78 16.70 17.97
N ARG A 177 -17.86 15.91 17.93
CA ARG A 177 -17.94 14.62 18.63
C ARG A 177 -16.79 13.68 18.26
N VAL A 178 -16.33 13.71 17.01
CA VAL A 178 -15.21 12.89 16.54
C VAL A 178 -13.88 13.55 16.91
N LEU A 179 -13.78 14.89 16.76
CA LEU A 179 -12.58 15.66 17.09
C LEU A 179 -12.14 15.47 18.55
N GLU A 180 -13.08 15.49 19.49
CA GLU A 180 -12.81 15.31 20.93
C GLU A 180 -12.25 13.92 21.30
N GLN A 181 -12.31 12.95 20.39
CA GLN A 181 -11.76 11.61 20.61
C GLN A 181 -10.31 11.47 20.16
N VAL A 182 -9.81 12.40 19.35
CA VAL A 182 -8.50 12.28 18.71
C VAL A 182 -7.54 13.34 19.22
N ARG A 183 -6.40 12.90 19.76
CA ARG A 183 -5.26 13.75 20.08
C ARG A 183 -4.20 13.59 18.98
N LEU A 184 -3.76 14.70 18.40
CA LEU A 184 -2.76 14.70 17.33
C LEU A 184 -1.45 15.34 17.80
N GLN A 185 -0.33 14.66 17.56
CA GLN A 185 1.00 15.12 17.94
C GLN A 185 2.03 14.86 16.84
N VAL A 186 3.11 15.65 16.84
CA VAL A 186 4.28 15.34 16.01
C VAL A 186 5.11 14.29 16.73
N GLY A 187 5.50 13.22 16.05
CA GLY A 187 6.26 12.13 16.63
C GLY A 187 6.97 11.30 15.58
N ASN A 188 8.19 10.87 15.89
CA ASN A 188 8.99 10.01 15.03
C ASN A 188 9.07 8.60 15.63
N LEU A 189 8.63 7.59 14.87
CA LEU A 189 8.65 6.19 15.29
C LEU A 189 10.06 5.66 15.61
N LEU A 190 11.10 6.28 15.06
CA LEU A 190 12.50 5.93 15.31
C LEU A 190 13.11 6.64 16.51
N ASP A 191 12.41 7.62 17.11
CA ASP A 191 12.88 8.26 18.34
C ASP A 191 12.77 7.26 19.51
N PRO A 192 13.89 6.89 20.16
CA PRO A 192 13.86 5.98 21.31
C PRO A 192 13.02 6.50 22.49
N ALA A 193 12.84 7.82 22.60
CA ALA A 193 12.02 8.43 23.64
C ALA A 193 10.51 8.44 23.31
N LEU A 194 10.12 8.10 22.07
CA LEU A 194 8.73 8.14 21.64
C LEU A 194 7.86 7.27 22.56
N LEU A 195 6.95 7.93 23.28
CA LEU A 195 5.98 7.27 24.17
C LEU A 195 6.67 6.29 25.14
N ALA A 196 7.90 6.58 25.58
CA ALA A 196 8.69 5.69 26.42
C ALA A 196 8.04 5.43 27.80
N ASN A 197 7.35 6.44 28.33
CA ASN A 197 6.69 6.41 29.64
C ASN A 197 5.17 6.20 29.56
N GLU A 198 4.62 5.99 28.37
CA GLU A 198 3.19 5.78 28.17
C GLU A 198 2.85 4.28 28.26
N PRO A 199 1.74 3.91 28.90
CA PRO A 199 1.32 2.52 28.93
C PRO A 199 0.94 2.04 27.51
N PRO A 200 1.08 0.74 27.24
CA PRO A 200 0.77 0.19 25.93
C PRO A 200 -0.68 0.42 25.49
N TYR A 201 -0.88 0.49 24.18
CA TYR A 201 -2.15 0.68 23.51
C TYR A 201 -2.86 -0.66 23.29
N ASP A 202 -4.19 -0.67 23.43
CA ASP A 202 -5.00 -1.86 23.12
C ASP A 202 -4.99 -2.14 21.60
N PHE A 203 -4.97 -1.08 20.79
CA PHE A 203 -4.93 -1.17 19.33
C PHE A 203 -3.89 -0.20 18.76
N VAL A 204 -3.08 -0.67 17.82
CA VAL A 204 -2.10 0.17 17.12
C VAL A 204 -2.31 0.01 15.62
N PHE A 205 -2.36 1.12 14.89
CA PHE A 205 -2.36 1.19 13.44
C PHE A 205 -1.01 1.73 12.99
N CYS A 206 -0.29 0.96 12.19
CA CYS A 206 0.93 1.39 11.52
C CYS A 206 0.92 0.85 10.09
N ARG A 207 0.37 1.65 9.18
CA ARG A 207 0.01 1.21 7.84
C ARG A 207 0.70 2.06 6.79
N ASN A 208 1.14 1.41 5.73
CA ASN A 208 1.73 2.08 4.56
C ASN A 208 2.97 2.93 4.91
N LEU A 209 3.75 2.49 5.91
CA LEU A 209 4.98 3.14 6.36
C LEU A 209 6.20 2.21 6.18
N LEU A 210 6.08 0.95 6.58
CA LEU A 210 7.22 0.01 6.61
C LEU A 210 7.78 -0.26 5.22
N ILE A 211 6.98 -0.06 4.17
CA ILE A 211 7.38 -0.16 2.76
C ILE A 211 8.47 0.82 2.34
N TYR A 212 8.72 1.87 3.13
CA TYR A 212 9.74 2.88 2.86
C TYR A 212 11.06 2.64 3.59
N PHE A 213 11.13 1.58 4.39
CA PHE A 213 12.26 1.28 5.27
C PHE A 213 13.04 0.07 4.78
N ASP A 214 14.34 0.06 5.03
CA ASP A 214 15.16 -1.13 4.83
C ASP A 214 14.86 -2.18 5.91
N GLN A 215 15.44 -3.38 5.75
CA GLN A 215 15.16 -4.50 6.65
C GLN A 215 15.59 -4.24 8.10
N THR A 216 16.69 -3.51 8.31
CA THR A 216 17.22 -3.19 9.63
C THR A 216 16.30 -2.20 10.35
N THR A 217 15.90 -1.13 9.67
CA THR A 217 14.94 -0.14 10.18
C THR A 217 13.57 -0.77 10.41
N GLN A 218 13.09 -1.65 9.53
CA GLN A 218 11.84 -2.39 9.75
C GLN A 218 11.87 -3.21 11.05
N GLN A 219 13.00 -3.86 11.35
CA GLN A 219 13.15 -4.63 12.59
C GLN A 219 13.15 -3.73 13.82
N GLN A 220 13.85 -2.59 13.80
CA GLN A 220 13.83 -1.60 14.88
C GLN A 220 12.41 -1.08 15.12
N VAL A 221 11.74 -0.65 14.05
CA VAL A 221 10.36 -0.17 14.09
C VAL A 221 9.42 -1.22 14.66
N PHE A 222 9.60 -2.48 14.26
CA PHE A 222 8.79 -3.56 14.76
C PHE A 222 8.92 -3.74 16.28
N GLU A 223 10.12 -3.67 16.86
CA GLU A 223 10.29 -3.76 18.31
C GLU A 223 9.64 -2.57 19.04
N VAL A 224 9.64 -1.38 18.44
CA VAL A 224 8.90 -0.22 18.95
C VAL A 224 7.39 -0.47 18.90
N LEU A 225 6.84 -0.88 17.75
CA LEU A 225 5.42 -1.18 17.60
C LEU A 225 4.96 -2.28 18.55
N LYS A 226 5.81 -3.31 18.73
CA LYS A 226 5.62 -4.34 19.72
C LYS A 226 5.52 -3.67 21.08
N ARG A 227 6.54 -2.99 21.60
CA ARG A 227 6.51 -2.29 22.90
C ARG A 227 5.26 -1.44 23.11
N LEU A 228 4.84 -0.69 22.09
CA LEU A 228 3.65 0.17 22.14
C LEU A 228 2.33 -0.61 22.14
N THR A 229 2.29 -1.83 21.63
CA THR A 229 1.08 -2.66 21.61
C THR A 229 1.00 -3.51 22.88
N HIS A 230 -0.13 -3.43 23.57
CA HIS A 230 -0.44 -4.29 24.72
C HIS A 230 -0.29 -5.77 24.36
N VAL A 231 0.05 -6.63 25.33
CA VAL A 231 0.33 -8.05 25.06
C VAL A 231 -0.88 -8.80 24.46
N GLU A 232 -2.08 -8.43 24.89
CA GLU A 232 -3.37 -8.89 24.34
C GLU A 232 -3.94 -7.92 23.28
N GLY A 233 -3.17 -6.91 22.90
CA GLY A 233 -3.56 -5.91 21.92
C GLY A 233 -3.43 -6.42 20.48
N VAL A 234 -3.88 -5.58 19.55
CA VAL A 234 -3.87 -5.90 18.12
C VAL A 234 -3.21 -4.77 17.32
N LEU A 235 -2.30 -5.17 16.44
CA LEU A 235 -1.60 -4.32 15.49
C LEU A 235 -2.25 -4.46 14.10
N PHE A 236 -2.65 -3.34 13.51
CA PHE A 236 -3.16 -3.24 12.15
C PHE A 236 -2.08 -2.68 11.23
N ILE A 237 -1.79 -3.38 10.14
CA ILE A 237 -0.76 -2.99 9.16
C ILE A 237 -1.28 -2.99 7.73
N GLY A 238 -0.51 -2.41 6.81
CA GLY A 238 -0.87 -2.33 5.40
C GLY A 238 -0.79 -3.69 4.68
N PRO A 239 -1.53 -3.89 3.58
CA PRO A 239 -1.52 -5.15 2.81
C PRO A 239 -0.15 -5.60 2.34
N ALA A 240 0.71 -4.63 1.95
CA ALA A 240 2.07 -4.90 1.47
C ALA A 240 3.05 -5.26 2.60
N GLU A 241 2.66 -5.03 3.86
CA GLU A 241 3.51 -5.18 5.05
C GLU A 241 3.21 -6.52 5.77
N GLY A 242 2.13 -7.20 5.38
CA GLY A 242 1.60 -8.42 6.02
C GLY A 242 2.62 -9.54 6.18
N SER A 243 3.44 -9.76 5.15
CA SER A 243 4.46 -10.81 5.12
C SER A 243 5.66 -10.53 6.02
N LEU A 244 5.88 -9.26 6.42
CA LEU A 244 6.98 -8.86 7.29
C LEU A 244 6.72 -9.29 8.74
N LEU A 245 5.50 -9.06 9.25
CA LEU A 245 5.15 -9.32 10.64
C LEU A 245 5.23 -10.80 11.05
N GLY A 246 4.94 -11.72 10.13
CA GLY A 246 5.06 -13.16 10.38
C GLY A 246 6.48 -13.58 10.77
N ARG A 247 7.50 -12.89 10.22
CA ARG A 247 8.92 -13.14 10.53
C ARG A 247 9.32 -12.64 11.92
N PHE A 248 8.57 -11.69 12.46
CA PHE A 248 8.87 -11.06 13.75
C PHE A 248 7.95 -11.55 14.89
N GLY A 249 7.31 -12.71 14.71
CA GLY A 249 6.60 -13.39 15.79
C GLY A 249 5.17 -12.88 16.05
N MET A 250 4.63 -12.03 15.17
CA MET A 250 3.20 -11.70 15.17
C MET A 250 2.43 -12.68 14.30
N ARG A 251 1.19 -12.99 14.69
CA ARG A 251 0.31 -13.87 13.92
C ARG A 251 -0.94 -13.13 13.51
N SER A 252 -1.40 -13.40 12.29
CA SER A 252 -2.70 -12.91 11.82
C SER A 252 -3.80 -13.50 12.69
N ILE A 253 -4.80 -12.68 13.04
CA ILE A 253 -5.97 -13.12 13.82
C ILE A 253 -7.00 -13.87 12.97
N GLY A 254 -6.69 -14.15 11.69
CA GLY A 254 -7.51 -14.99 10.82
C GLY A 254 -8.75 -14.31 10.21
N ILE A 255 -8.93 -13.00 10.42
CA ILE A 255 -10.04 -12.25 9.80
C ILE A 255 -9.59 -11.75 8.41
N PRO A 256 -10.24 -12.22 7.32
CA PRO A 256 -9.84 -11.85 5.96
C PRO A 256 -9.81 -10.34 5.76
N GLN A 257 -8.76 -9.85 5.08
CA GLN A 257 -8.60 -8.44 4.68
C GLN A 257 -8.55 -7.41 5.83
N SER A 258 -8.60 -7.84 7.09
CA SER A 258 -8.46 -6.95 8.25
C SER A 258 -7.03 -6.47 8.47
N PHE A 259 -6.04 -7.26 8.01
CA PHE A 259 -4.61 -7.06 8.26
C PHE A 259 -4.28 -6.85 9.75
N ALA A 260 -5.03 -7.53 10.62
CA ALA A 260 -4.90 -7.46 12.06
C ALA A 260 -4.04 -8.61 12.60
N PHE A 261 -3.09 -8.27 13.47
CA PHE A 261 -2.10 -9.18 14.01
C PHE A 261 -2.02 -9.06 15.54
N SER A 262 -1.76 -10.17 16.22
CA SER A 262 -1.52 -10.19 17.66
C SER A 262 -0.30 -11.03 18.02
N ARG A 263 0.26 -10.75 19.20
CA ARG A 263 1.34 -11.55 19.80
C ARG A 263 0.82 -12.89 20.32
N GLN A 264 -0.43 -12.91 20.75
CA GLN A 264 -1.10 -14.10 21.25
C GLN A 264 -2.11 -14.57 20.21
N SER A 265 -2.04 -15.85 19.90
CA SER A 265 -3.09 -16.54 19.14
C SER A 265 -4.36 -16.54 19.99
N VAL A 266 -5.27 -15.61 19.78
CA VAL A 266 -6.64 -15.78 20.27
C VAL A 266 -7.46 -16.37 19.14
N LEU A 267 -7.90 -17.61 19.38
CA LEU A 267 -8.67 -18.54 18.56
C LEU A 267 -7.82 -19.42 17.63
N ALA A 268 -7.50 -20.61 18.15
CA ALA A 268 -7.53 -21.79 17.30
C ALA A 268 -8.88 -21.78 16.54
N PRO A 269 -8.91 -21.89 15.20
CA PRO A 269 -10.15 -22.28 14.57
C PRO A 269 -10.56 -23.61 15.20
N GLU A 270 -11.84 -23.75 15.59
CA GLU A 270 -12.40 -25.08 15.83
C GLU A 270 -11.96 -25.95 14.66
N ALA A 271 -11.32 -27.08 15.00
CA ALA A 271 -10.81 -28.00 14.01
C ALA A 271 -11.95 -28.35 13.07
N VAL A 272 -11.90 -27.80 11.85
CA VAL A 272 -12.71 -28.27 10.75
C VAL A 272 -12.40 -29.76 10.66
N PRO A 273 -13.37 -30.68 10.78
CA PRO A 273 -13.08 -32.10 10.78
C PRO A 273 -12.25 -32.40 9.54
N ALA A 274 -11.06 -32.97 9.77
CA ALA A 274 -10.15 -33.35 8.70
C ALA A 274 -10.96 -34.15 7.69
N PHE A 275 -11.01 -33.67 6.45
CA PHE A 275 -11.63 -34.39 5.36
C PHE A 275 -10.83 -35.68 5.19
N VAL A 276 -11.35 -36.79 5.74
CA VAL A 276 -10.80 -38.12 5.49
C VAL A 276 -11.13 -38.42 4.04
N PRO A 277 -10.14 -38.58 3.14
CA PRO A 277 -10.44 -38.92 1.77
C PRO A 277 -11.15 -40.27 1.77
N THR A 278 -12.42 -40.29 1.37
CA THR A 278 -13.13 -41.54 1.10
C THR A 278 -12.41 -42.23 -0.04
N GLN A 279 -11.91 -43.46 0.19
CA GLN A 279 -11.26 -44.24 -0.85
C GLN A 279 -12.26 -44.50 -1.98
N LEU A 280 -12.02 -43.86 -3.13
CA LEU A 280 -12.73 -44.20 -4.36
C LEU A 280 -12.29 -45.60 -4.81
N PRO A 281 -13.21 -46.45 -5.31
CA PRO A 281 -12.87 -47.78 -5.81
C PRO A 281 -11.88 -47.70 -6.97
N ALA A 282 -10.89 -48.60 -6.96
CA ALA A 282 -9.79 -48.64 -7.89
C ALA A 282 -10.28 -48.73 -9.35
N ARG A 283 -9.92 -47.74 -10.19
CA ARG A 283 -10.09 -47.81 -11.64
C ARG A 283 -9.00 -48.72 -12.25
N GLN A 284 -9.42 -49.58 -13.18
CA GLN A 284 -8.54 -50.43 -13.98
C GLN A 284 -7.55 -49.61 -14.82
N PRO A 285 -6.36 -50.16 -15.15
CA PRO A 285 -5.30 -49.43 -15.81
C PRO A 285 -5.64 -49.15 -17.28
N VAL A 286 -5.66 -47.86 -17.64
CA VAL A 286 -5.66 -47.40 -19.04
C VAL A 286 -4.20 -47.31 -19.50
N ARG A 287 -3.91 -47.81 -20.71
CA ARG A 287 -2.61 -47.76 -21.38
C ARG A 287 -1.99 -46.36 -21.34
N SER A 288 -0.72 -46.31 -20.97
CA SER A 288 0.13 -45.13 -20.87
C SER A 288 0.35 -44.45 -22.23
N VAL A 289 -0.01 -43.17 -22.31
CA VAL A 289 0.58 -42.23 -23.29
C VAL A 289 1.53 -41.33 -22.50
N THR A 290 2.79 -41.28 -22.94
CA THR A 290 3.88 -40.54 -22.33
C THR A 290 3.68 -39.02 -22.46
N PRO A 291 3.64 -38.24 -21.37
CA PRO A 291 3.80 -36.80 -21.43
C PRO A 291 5.29 -36.41 -21.37
N PRO A 292 5.72 -35.36 -22.10
CA PRO A 292 7.08 -34.83 -21.99
C PRO A 292 7.27 -33.99 -20.70
N PRO A 293 8.52 -33.72 -20.29
CA PRO A 293 8.84 -33.34 -18.91
C PRO A 293 8.69 -31.83 -18.67
N VAL A 294 8.20 -31.45 -17.49
CA VAL A 294 8.37 -30.07 -16.97
C VAL A 294 8.81 -30.11 -15.50
N ARG A 295 10.06 -29.69 -15.27
CA ARG A 295 10.62 -29.13 -14.02
C ARG A 295 10.95 -27.66 -14.37
N SER A 296 10.86 -26.62 -13.54
CA SER A 296 10.58 -26.41 -12.11
C SER A 296 10.12 -24.94 -11.93
N ARG A 297 9.38 -24.66 -10.85
CA ARG A 297 9.05 -23.30 -10.29
C ARG A 297 10.35 -22.45 -10.06
N PRO A 298 10.39 -21.13 -9.68
CA PRO A 298 9.34 -20.27 -9.08
C PRO A 298 9.38 -18.72 -9.40
N PHE A 299 8.41 -17.98 -8.81
CA PHE A 299 8.33 -16.53 -8.48
C PHE A 299 7.83 -15.46 -9.49
N ALA A 300 6.59 -14.99 -9.27
CA ALA A 300 6.13 -13.73 -8.63
C ALA A 300 6.65 -12.33 -9.00
N THR A 301 5.79 -11.47 -9.56
CA THR A 301 5.57 -10.05 -9.14
C THR A 301 6.66 -8.98 -9.44
N VAL A 302 6.41 -7.85 -10.14
CA VAL A 302 5.77 -6.61 -9.58
C VAL A 302 5.76 -5.37 -10.54
N THR A 303 4.61 -4.65 -10.60
CA THR A 303 4.18 -3.29 -11.12
C THR A 303 5.10 -2.13 -10.80
N PRO A 304 4.91 -0.95 -11.46
CA PRO A 304 4.64 -0.59 -12.86
C PRO A 304 5.29 0.80 -13.15
N LEU A 305 4.77 1.69 -14.02
CA LEU A 305 4.72 3.18 -13.92
C LEU A 305 4.28 3.83 -15.30
N PRO A 306 3.75 5.08 -15.34
CA PRO A 306 2.88 5.75 -16.36
C PRO A 306 3.67 6.41 -17.51
N VAL A 307 3.14 7.16 -18.49
CA VAL A 307 1.96 8.03 -18.60
C VAL A 307 1.56 8.26 -20.09
N VAL A 308 0.43 8.97 -20.27
CA VAL A 308 0.06 9.93 -21.34
C VAL A 308 -0.72 9.41 -22.55
N THR A 309 -1.93 9.93 -22.71
CA THR A 309 -2.68 9.96 -23.97
C THR A 309 -2.38 11.26 -24.74
N LYS A 310 -1.76 11.16 -25.93
CA LYS A 310 -1.90 12.16 -27.00
C LYS A 310 -1.57 11.61 -28.40
N ALA A 311 -2.46 11.92 -29.34
CA ALA A 311 -2.44 11.80 -30.82
C ALA A 311 -1.48 10.79 -31.49
N ALA A 312 -2.06 9.79 -32.17
CA ALA A 312 -1.35 8.75 -32.90
C ALA A 312 -0.55 9.28 -34.11
N ASN A 313 0.77 9.10 -34.07
CA ASN A 313 1.62 9.13 -35.27
C ASN A 313 1.29 7.90 -36.13
N PRO A 314 1.08 8.04 -37.46
CA PRO A 314 0.77 6.91 -38.34
C PRO A 314 1.87 5.83 -38.35
N ASP A 315 3.14 6.23 -38.14
CA ASP A 315 4.29 5.31 -38.03
C ASP A 315 4.24 4.43 -36.77
N ALA A 316 3.83 5.01 -35.64
CA ALA A 316 3.68 4.29 -34.38
C ALA A 316 2.59 3.20 -34.47
N ALA A 317 1.49 3.49 -35.16
CA ALA A 317 0.40 2.52 -35.37
C ALA A 317 0.86 1.31 -36.21
N THR A 318 1.66 1.55 -37.25
CA THR A 318 2.22 0.48 -38.09
C THR A 318 3.22 -0.38 -37.32
N LEU A 319 4.06 0.23 -36.48
CA LEU A 319 5.00 -0.50 -35.62
C LEU A 319 4.29 -1.36 -34.57
N LEU A 320 3.22 -0.85 -33.95
CA LEU A 320 2.40 -1.62 -33.01
C LEU A 320 1.72 -2.81 -33.67
N ALA A 321 1.21 -2.64 -34.91
CA ALA A 321 0.63 -3.72 -35.69
C ALA A 321 1.67 -4.80 -36.05
N ASN A 322 2.90 -4.40 -36.37
CA ASN A 322 4.00 -5.32 -36.65
C ASN A 322 4.41 -6.12 -35.40
N ILE A 323 4.51 -5.47 -34.23
CA ILE A 323 4.76 -6.14 -32.94
C ILE A 323 3.71 -7.22 -32.67
N ALA A 324 2.42 -6.90 -32.88
CA ALA A 324 1.33 -7.85 -32.70
C ALA A 324 1.41 -9.02 -33.69
N ALA A 325 1.74 -8.77 -34.96
CA ALA A 325 1.92 -9.83 -35.96
C ALA A 325 3.07 -10.79 -35.59
N LEU A 326 4.23 -10.25 -35.22
CA LEU A 326 5.40 -11.05 -34.81
C LEU A 326 5.10 -11.89 -33.56
N ALA A 327 4.38 -11.33 -32.58
CA ALA A 327 3.97 -12.04 -31.38
C ALA A 327 2.99 -13.19 -31.71
N ASN A 328 2.00 -12.94 -32.57
CA ASN A 328 1.01 -13.94 -33.00
C ASN A 328 1.61 -15.06 -33.86
N GLU A 329 2.65 -14.76 -34.65
CA GLU A 329 3.42 -15.77 -35.41
C GLU A 329 4.38 -16.59 -34.52
N GLY A 330 4.50 -16.28 -33.23
CA GLY A 330 5.39 -16.97 -32.29
C GLY A 330 6.86 -16.59 -32.41
N LYS A 331 7.19 -15.52 -33.15
CA LYS A 331 8.56 -14.98 -33.28
C LYS A 331 8.94 -14.14 -32.06
N SER A 332 8.97 -14.77 -30.89
CA SER A 332 9.06 -14.08 -29.58
C SER A 332 10.30 -13.19 -29.43
N ALA A 333 11.45 -13.60 -29.97
CA ALA A 333 12.69 -12.81 -29.91
C ALA A 333 12.61 -11.54 -30.77
N GLU A 334 12.07 -11.66 -31.99
CA GLU A 334 11.87 -10.52 -32.90
C GLU A 334 10.80 -9.57 -32.37
N ALA A 335 9.71 -10.10 -31.82
CA ALA A 335 8.65 -9.31 -31.18
C ALA A 335 9.18 -8.52 -29.97
N ARG A 336 10.04 -9.12 -29.15
CA ARG A 336 10.67 -8.43 -28.01
C ARG A 336 11.62 -7.32 -28.48
N ALA A 337 12.48 -7.61 -29.46
CA ALA A 337 13.37 -6.61 -30.04
C ALA A 337 12.60 -5.44 -30.67
N ALA A 338 11.46 -5.71 -31.32
CA ALA A 338 10.58 -4.69 -31.87
C ALA A 338 9.93 -3.83 -30.79
N CYS A 339 9.48 -4.41 -29.66
CA CYS A 339 8.99 -3.67 -28.50
C CYS A 339 10.06 -2.74 -27.91
N GLU A 340 11.28 -3.24 -27.73
CA GLU A 340 12.40 -2.46 -27.18
C GLU A 340 12.87 -1.36 -28.15
N SER A 341 12.80 -1.61 -29.46
CA SER A 341 13.04 -0.59 -30.48
C SER A 341 11.99 0.52 -30.45
N TYR A 342 10.71 0.15 -30.31
CA TYR A 342 9.61 1.11 -30.18
C TYR A 342 9.81 2.01 -28.96
N LEU A 343 10.10 1.44 -27.78
CA LEU A 343 10.30 2.23 -26.55
C LEU A 343 11.54 3.13 -26.58
N ARG A 344 12.50 2.89 -27.48
CA ARG A 344 13.66 3.77 -27.68
C ARG A 344 13.36 4.97 -28.57
N SER A 345 12.35 4.87 -29.44
CA SER A 345 12.06 5.85 -30.50
C SER A 345 10.73 6.56 -30.31
N HIS A 346 9.85 6.04 -29.45
CA HIS A 346 8.47 6.52 -29.26
C HIS A 346 8.11 6.60 -27.77
N GLU A 347 7.06 7.36 -27.45
CA GLU A 347 6.55 7.45 -26.09
C GLU A 347 6.07 6.08 -25.57
N PRO A 348 6.29 5.76 -24.28
CA PRO A 348 5.89 4.48 -23.72
C PRO A 348 4.36 4.35 -23.64
N VAL A 349 3.80 3.39 -24.38
CA VAL A 349 2.35 3.11 -24.39
C VAL A 349 2.04 1.78 -23.71
N ALA A 350 0.86 1.70 -23.07
CA ALA A 350 0.45 0.53 -22.30
C ALA A 350 0.52 -0.78 -23.09
N GLN A 351 0.09 -0.75 -24.37
CA GLN A 351 0.08 -1.90 -25.27
C GLN A 351 1.47 -2.56 -25.44
N VAL A 352 2.55 -1.78 -25.46
CA VAL A 352 3.92 -2.33 -25.63
C VAL A 352 4.38 -3.04 -24.37
N PHE A 353 4.06 -2.49 -23.21
CA PHE A 353 4.33 -3.17 -21.94
C PHE A 353 3.46 -4.41 -21.73
N TYR A 354 2.22 -4.42 -22.25
CA TYR A 354 1.42 -5.63 -22.28
C TYR A 354 2.11 -6.74 -23.10
N TRP A 355 2.58 -6.43 -24.31
CA TRP A 355 3.30 -7.39 -25.16
C TRP A 355 4.60 -7.89 -24.50
N LEU A 356 5.40 -7.00 -23.89
CA LEU A 356 6.58 -7.41 -23.12
C LEU A 356 6.22 -8.31 -21.94
N GLY A 357 5.10 -8.03 -21.26
CA GLY A 357 4.57 -8.87 -20.20
C GLY A 357 4.22 -10.27 -20.71
N LEU A 358 3.48 -10.36 -21.81
CA LEU A 358 3.06 -11.62 -22.42
C LEU A 358 4.25 -12.45 -22.91
N LEU A 359 5.22 -11.81 -23.58
CA LEU A 359 6.43 -12.47 -24.06
C LEU A 359 7.30 -12.98 -22.90
N SER A 360 7.42 -12.22 -21.80
CA SER A 360 8.11 -12.68 -20.58
C SER A 360 7.36 -13.81 -19.86
N ASP A 361 6.03 -13.82 -19.90
CA ASP A 361 5.18 -14.87 -19.29
C ASP A 361 5.33 -16.19 -20.05
N VAL A 362 5.27 -16.14 -21.38
CA VAL A 362 5.52 -17.30 -22.27
C VAL A 362 6.96 -17.81 -22.11
N ALA A 363 7.93 -16.94 -21.83
CA ALA A 363 9.30 -17.31 -21.51
C ALA A 363 9.50 -17.84 -20.08
N GLY A 364 8.43 -17.94 -19.27
CA GLY A 364 8.47 -18.46 -17.90
C GLY A 364 9.02 -17.50 -16.84
N SER A 365 9.28 -16.23 -17.20
CA SER A 365 9.84 -15.22 -16.31
C SER A 365 8.74 -14.44 -15.58
N ALA A 366 8.10 -15.09 -14.60
CA ALA A 366 6.89 -14.59 -13.94
C ALA A 366 7.08 -13.24 -13.19
N LEU A 367 8.23 -13.01 -12.54
CA LEU A 367 8.63 -11.73 -11.93
C LEU A 367 8.59 -10.58 -12.97
N GLU A 368 9.27 -10.77 -14.10
CA GLU A 368 9.35 -9.78 -15.18
C GLU A 368 7.99 -9.55 -15.85
N ALA A 369 7.32 -10.64 -16.21
CA ALA A 369 6.00 -10.61 -16.83
C ALA A 369 5.04 -9.79 -15.98
N GLN A 370 5.05 -10.08 -14.67
CA GLN A 370 4.23 -9.36 -13.74
C GLN A 370 4.63 -7.90 -13.66
N GLY A 371 5.90 -7.54 -13.72
CA GLY A 371 6.32 -6.14 -13.72
C GLY A 371 5.93 -5.36 -14.95
N PHE A 372 5.89 -5.99 -16.11
CA PHE A 372 5.43 -5.37 -17.35
C PHE A 372 3.90 -5.22 -17.42
N TYR A 373 3.10 -6.21 -17.00
CA TYR A 373 1.62 -6.12 -17.03
C TYR A 373 1.05 -4.97 -16.21
N ARG A 374 1.22 -5.07 -14.91
CA ARG A 374 2.27 -4.27 -14.37
C ARG A 374 2.29 -2.77 -14.79
N LYS A 375 3.40 -2.37 -15.43
CA LYS A 375 3.65 -1.08 -16.11
C LYS A 375 2.50 -0.67 -17.04
N ALA A 376 1.97 -1.60 -17.83
CA ALA A 376 0.81 -1.33 -18.68
C ALA A 376 -0.41 -0.85 -17.88
N LEU A 377 -0.69 -1.43 -16.71
CA LEU A 377 -1.80 -1.03 -15.84
C LEU A 377 -1.58 0.28 -15.10
N TYR A 378 -0.37 0.78 -15.03
CA TYR A 378 -0.19 2.13 -14.52
C TYR A 378 -0.46 3.13 -15.64
N LEU A 379 0.09 2.89 -16.83
CA LEU A 379 -0.19 3.71 -18.02
C LEU A 379 -1.67 3.77 -18.34
N GLU A 380 -2.33 2.63 -18.28
CA GLU A 380 -3.75 2.46 -18.56
C GLU A 380 -4.39 1.54 -17.50
N PRO A 381 -4.94 2.12 -16.41
CA PRO A 381 -5.50 1.36 -15.28
C PRO A 381 -6.63 0.38 -15.61
N GLN A 382 -7.25 0.54 -16.78
CA GLN A 382 -8.34 -0.29 -17.27
C GLN A 382 -7.94 -1.17 -18.45
N HIS A 383 -6.65 -1.29 -18.78
CA HIS A 383 -6.20 -2.12 -19.90
C HIS A 383 -6.65 -3.58 -19.70
N PRO A 384 -7.59 -4.09 -20.51
CA PRO A 384 -8.31 -5.33 -20.22
C PRO A 384 -7.39 -6.55 -20.26
N ASP A 385 -6.56 -6.65 -21.30
CA ASP A 385 -5.67 -7.81 -21.47
C ASP A 385 -4.62 -7.89 -20.35
N ALA A 386 -4.01 -6.76 -19.97
CA ALA A 386 -3.05 -6.70 -18.88
C ALA A 386 -3.68 -7.04 -17.52
N LEU A 387 -4.96 -6.69 -17.28
CA LEU A 387 -5.68 -7.09 -16.06
C LEU A 387 -5.91 -8.60 -16.03
N MET A 388 -6.38 -9.18 -17.14
CA MET A 388 -6.68 -10.61 -17.24
C MET A 388 -5.45 -11.49 -17.12
N HIS A 389 -4.36 -11.15 -17.83
CA HIS A 389 -3.13 -11.94 -17.80
C HIS A 389 -2.43 -11.83 -16.44
N LEU A 390 -2.42 -10.63 -15.85
CA LEU A 390 -1.93 -10.45 -14.49
C LEU A 390 -2.75 -11.24 -13.46
N ALA A 391 -4.07 -11.30 -13.64
CA ALA A 391 -4.93 -12.09 -12.78
C ALA A 391 -4.61 -13.59 -12.88
N ALA A 392 -4.50 -14.12 -14.09
CA ALA A 392 -4.16 -15.51 -14.34
C ALA A 392 -2.79 -15.87 -13.73
N LEU A 393 -1.81 -14.98 -13.88
CA LEU A 393 -0.46 -15.14 -13.32
C LEU A 393 -0.47 -15.12 -11.78
N LEU A 394 -1.27 -14.26 -11.15
CA LEU A 394 -1.45 -14.26 -9.70
C LEU A 394 -2.17 -15.52 -9.21
N GLN A 395 -3.15 -16.02 -9.98
CA GLN A 395 -3.88 -17.24 -9.65
C GLN A 395 -2.97 -18.47 -9.67
N SER A 396 -2.11 -18.59 -10.68
CA SER A 396 -1.15 -19.71 -10.80
C SER A 396 -0.09 -19.69 -9.69
N GLN A 397 0.19 -18.52 -9.12
CA GLN A 397 1.06 -18.35 -7.95
C GLN A 397 0.35 -18.57 -6.60
N GLY A 398 -0.94 -18.88 -6.62
CA GLY A 398 -1.76 -19.13 -5.44
C GLY A 398 -2.44 -17.90 -4.84
N ASP A 399 -2.23 -16.70 -5.40
CA ASP A 399 -2.95 -15.48 -5.02
C ASP A 399 -4.31 -15.42 -5.76
N THR A 400 -5.20 -16.32 -5.36
CA THR A 400 -6.56 -16.42 -5.87
C THR A 400 -7.38 -15.15 -5.57
N THR A 401 -7.05 -14.41 -4.51
CA THR A 401 -7.77 -13.19 -4.13
C THR A 401 -7.33 -11.97 -4.94
N GLY A 402 -6.04 -11.84 -5.26
CA GLY A 402 -5.52 -10.83 -6.17
C GLY A 402 -5.96 -11.09 -7.60
N ALA A 403 -5.96 -12.35 -8.03
CA ALA A 403 -6.50 -12.77 -9.32
C ALA A 403 -7.97 -12.37 -9.49
N ARG A 404 -8.82 -12.71 -8.52
CA ARG A 404 -10.25 -12.40 -8.57
C ARG A 404 -10.51 -10.89 -8.61
N ARG A 405 -9.76 -10.10 -7.81
CA ARG A 405 -9.87 -8.63 -7.82
C ARG A 405 -9.53 -8.02 -9.17
N LEU A 406 -8.55 -8.56 -9.89
CA LEU A 406 -8.17 -8.10 -11.22
C LEU A 406 -9.16 -8.56 -12.29
N GLN A 407 -9.68 -9.80 -12.18
CA GLN A 407 -10.78 -10.30 -13.03
C GLN A 407 -12.05 -9.45 -12.87
N ASP A 408 -12.42 -9.08 -11.64
CA ASP A 408 -13.57 -8.21 -11.37
C ASP A 408 -13.34 -6.77 -11.86
N ARG A 409 -12.08 -6.34 -12.01
CA ARG A 409 -11.72 -5.06 -12.62
C ARG A 409 -11.83 -5.13 -14.14
N ALA A 410 -11.35 -6.21 -14.76
CA ALA A 410 -11.46 -6.44 -16.20
C ALA A 410 -12.94 -6.54 -16.63
N ALA A 411 -13.75 -7.31 -15.90
CA ALA A 411 -15.18 -7.49 -16.19
C ALA A 411 -16.00 -6.19 -16.08
N ARG A 412 -15.59 -5.24 -15.23
CA ARG A 412 -16.22 -3.92 -15.14
C ARG A 412 -15.85 -3.01 -16.30
N SER A 413 -14.61 -3.11 -16.80
CA SER A 413 -14.16 -2.36 -17.97
C SER A 413 -14.88 -2.82 -19.25
N GLU A 414 -15.05 -4.13 -19.44
CA GLU A 414 -15.74 -4.69 -20.61
C GLU A 414 -17.24 -4.33 -20.67
N ARG A 415 -17.89 -4.22 -19.50
CA ARG A 415 -19.29 -3.75 -19.39
C ARG A 415 -19.43 -2.26 -19.71
N ALA A 416 -18.49 -1.43 -19.24
CA ALA A 416 -18.48 -0.01 -19.54
C ALA A 416 -18.24 0.29 -21.03
N ASP A 417 -17.41 -0.51 -21.70
CA ASP A 417 -17.14 -0.36 -23.14
C ASP A 417 -18.27 -0.89 -24.05
N SER A 418 -19.04 -1.89 -23.59
CA SER A 418 -20.20 -2.42 -24.32
C SER A 418 -21.45 -1.53 -24.18
N GLU A 419 -21.57 -0.79 -23.08
CA GLU A 419 -22.60 0.26 -22.89
C GLU A 419 -22.27 1.56 -23.65
N ARG A 420 -20.99 1.84 -23.94
CA ARG A 420 -20.56 2.99 -24.76
C ARG A 420 -20.63 2.77 -26.28
N LYS A 421 -20.73 1.51 -26.73
CA LYS A 421 -20.79 1.13 -28.15
C LYS A 421 -22.22 0.82 -28.64
N ARG A 422 -23.21 0.90 -27.76
CA ARG A 422 -24.64 0.93 -28.10
C ARG A 422 -25.11 2.37 -28.14
#